data_AF-A0A6F9A5X6-F1
#
_entry.id   AF-A0A6F9A5X6-F1
#
_cell.length_a   1.000
_cell.length_b   1.000
_cell.length_c   1.000
_cell.angle_alpha   90.00
_cell.angle_beta   90.00
_cell.angle_gamma   90.00
#
_symmetry.space_group_name_H-M   'P 1'
#
loop_
_entity.id
_entity.type
_entity.pdbx_description
1 polymer ?
#
loop_
_entity_poly.entity_id
_entity_poly.type
_entity_poly.pdbx_seq_one_letter_code
_entity_poly.pdbx_strand_id
1 'polypeptide(L)'
;SKNDDLSTAILKQKTRPNRLVVDESLNEDNSVVSLSQAKMDELQLFRGDTVLMKGKKRRETVCIVLSDDTCSDEKVRMNRVVRNNLRVRLGDVISIQPCPDVKYGKRIHVLPIDDTVEGITGNLGGMRAVEFKVVETDPNPYCIVAPDTVIHCEGEPIKREDEEESLNEVGYDDIGGVRKQLAQIKEMVELPLRHPALFKAIGVKPPRGILLYGPPGTGKTLIARAVANETGAFFFLINGPEIMSKLAGESESNLRKAFEEAEKNAPAIIFIDELDAIAPKRE
;
A
#
# COMPACT_ATOMS: atom_id res chain seq x y z
N SER A 1 -12.96 -1.42 -30.28
CA SER A 1 -14.18 -0.60 -30.36
C SER A 1 -14.03 0.56 -29.37
N LYS A 2 -14.48 1.79 -29.66
CA LYS A 2 -14.30 2.93 -28.73
C LYS A 2 -14.90 2.72 -27.33
N ASN A 3 -15.86 1.79 -27.19
CA ASN A 3 -16.49 1.44 -25.91
C ASN A 3 -15.62 0.57 -24.99
N ASP A 4 -14.82 -0.36 -25.52
CA ASP A 4 -13.91 -1.17 -24.68
C ASP A 4 -12.88 -0.30 -23.97
N ASP A 5 -12.52 0.82 -24.60
CA ASP A 5 -11.50 1.76 -24.13
C ASP A 5 -11.95 2.60 -22.94
N LEU A 6 -13.26 2.89 -22.84
CA LEU A 6 -13.85 3.61 -21.71
C LEU A 6 -14.04 2.68 -20.50
N SER A 7 -14.46 1.43 -20.73
CA SER A 7 -14.73 0.45 -19.66
C SER A 7 -13.50 0.11 -18.80
N THR A 8 -12.30 0.38 -19.32
CA THR A 8 -11.03 0.16 -18.61
C THR A 8 -10.24 1.45 -18.40
N ALA A 9 -10.85 2.62 -18.61
CA ALA A 9 -10.16 3.91 -18.54
C ALA A 9 -9.54 4.17 -17.16
N ILE A 10 -10.19 3.73 -16.07
CA ILE A 10 -9.66 3.85 -14.71
C ILE A 10 -8.39 3.01 -14.49
N LEU A 11 -8.17 1.97 -15.29
CA LEU A 11 -6.97 1.13 -15.24
C LEU A 11 -5.84 1.65 -16.12
N LYS A 12 -6.11 2.62 -17.01
CA LYS A 12 -5.06 3.19 -17.86
C LYS A 12 -4.15 4.07 -17.00
N GLN A 13 -2.85 3.78 -17.04
CA GLN A 13 -1.86 4.66 -16.46
C GLN A 13 -1.92 6.00 -17.22
N LYS A 14 -2.24 7.07 -16.50
CA LYS A 14 -2.21 8.43 -17.06
C LYS A 14 -0.76 8.86 -17.18
N THR A 15 -0.34 9.30 -18.35
CA THR A 15 0.94 10.00 -18.50
C THR A 15 0.89 11.27 -17.67
N ARG A 16 1.79 11.37 -16.69
CA ARG A 16 1.96 12.54 -15.83
C ARG A 16 3.46 12.73 -15.65
N PRO A 17 3.95 13.97 -15.62
CA PRO A 17 5.39 14.24 -15.56
C PRO A 17 6.05 13.61 -14.34
N ASN A 18 5.28 13.44 -13.25
CA ASN A 18 5.73 12.90 -11.99
C ASN A 18 5.52 11.39 -11.84
N ARG A 19 5.20 10.67 -12.92
CA ARG A 19 5.09 9.21 -12.93
C ARG A 19 6.25 8.62 -13.71
N LEU A 20 7.07 7.84 -13.02
CA LEU A 20 8.37 7.38 -13.53
C LEU A 20 8.48 5.87 -13.43
N VAL A 21 9.19 5.28 -14.40
CA VAL A 21 9.47 3.85 -14.45
C VAL A 21 10.66 3.53 -13.55
N VAL A 22 10.49 2.55 -12.66
CA VAL A 22 11.52 2.09 -11.74
C VAL A 22 12.64 1.39 -12.51
N ASP A 23 13.87 1.85 -12.31
CA ASP A 23 15.10 1.28 -12.87
C ASP A 23 16.12 0.98 -11.76
N GLU A 24 17.12 0.16 -12.08
CA GLU A 24 18.14 -0.28 -11.14
C GLU A 24 19.14 0.85 -10.84
N SER A 25 19.55 0.93 -9.57
CA SER A 25 20.60 1.83 -9.10
C SER A 25 21.87 1.04 -8.80
N LEU A 26 23.02 1.60 -9.17
CA LEU A 26 24.33 1.10 -8.70
C LEU A 26 24.72 1.68 -7.34
N ASN A 27 24.02 2.71 -6.87
CA ASN A 27 24.21 3.29 -5.54
C ASN A 27 23.47 2.43 -4.50
N GLU A 28 24.20 2.02 -3.45
CA GLU A 28 23.68 1.19 -2.36
C GLU A 28 23.02 2.01 -1.23
N ASP A 29 23.08 3.35 -1.25
CA ASP A 29 22.45 4.20 -0.24
C ASP A 29 20.91 4.07 -0.25
N ASN A 30 20.35 3.64 0.88
CA ASN A 30 18.92 3.41 1.09
C ASN A 30 18.08 4.70 1.14
N SER A 31 18.72 5.86 1.19
CA SER A 31 18.07 7.17 1.29
C SER A 31 18.03 7.93 -0.03
N VAL A 32 18.62 7.39 -1.10
CA VAL A 32 18.86 8.13 -2.35
C VAL A 32 18.08 7.53 -3.52
N VAL A 33 17.55 8.40 -4.35
CA VAL A 33 17.05 8.08 -5.70
C VAL A 33 17.63 9.02 -6.73
N SER A 34 17.78 8.53 -7.96
CA SER A 34 18.37 9.33 -9.04
C SER A 34 17.40 9.55 -10.19
N LEU A 35 17.41 10.76 -10.72
CA LEU A 35 16.67 11.21 -11.90
C LEU A 35 17.61 11.86 -12.91
N SER A 36 17.20 11.95 -14.17
CA SER A 36 17.91 12.82 -15.13
C SER A 36 17.77 14.30 -14.74
N GLN A 37 18.75 15.12 -15.10
CA GLN A 37 18.69 16.57 -14.85
C GLN A 37 17.45 17.20 -15.50
N ALA A 38 17.12 16.81 -16.74
CA ALA A 38 15.95 17.32 -17.45
C ALA A 38 14.64 17.00 -16.71
N LYS A 39 14.52 15.80 -16.14
CA LYS A 39 13.33 15.44 -15.35
C LYS A 39 13.26 16.20 -14.02
N MET A 40 14.40 16.44 -13.37
CA MET A 40 14.44 17.27 -12.17
C MET A 40 13.98 18.70 -12.46
N ASP A 41 14.47 19.30 -13.55
CA ASP A 41 14.06 20.65 -13.98
C ASP A 41 12.55 20.72 -14.28
N GLU A 42 12.00 19.72 -14.98
CA GLU A 42 10.57 19.61 -15.27
C GLU A 42 9.71 19.54 -14.00
N LEU A 43 10.18 18.82 -12.98
CA LEU A 43 9.51 18.65 -11.70
C LEU A 43 9.82 19.76 -10.69
N GLN A 44 10.67 20.73 -11.04
CA GLN A 44 11.16 21.78 -10.16
C GLN A 44 11.84 21.23 -8.90
N LEU A 45 12.58 20.13 -9.06
CA LEU A 45 13.38 19.51 -8.01
C LEU A 45 14.84 19.95 -8.11
N PHE A 46 15.44 20.25 -6.98
CA PHE A 46 16.86 20.55 -6.87
C PHE A 46 17.62 19.36 -6.28
N ARG A 47 18.92 19.31 -6.55
CA ARG A 47 19.80 18.28 -5.98
C ARG A 47 19.79 18.37 -4.46
N GLY A 48 19.46 17.26 -3.81
CA GLY A 48 19.38 17.17 -2.35
C GLY A 48 17.96 17.40 -1.80
N ASP A 49 16.99 17.71 -2.64
CA ASP A 49 15.60 17.86 -2.20
C ASP A 49 15.06 16.56 -1.64
N THR A 50 14.23 16.70 -0.60
CA THR A 50 13.48 15.57 -0.07
C THR A 50 12.22 15.32 -0.90
N VAL A 51 12.02 14.08 -1.31
CA VAL A 51 10.92 13.66 -2.17
C VAL A 51 10.11 12.55 -1.51
N LEU A 52 8.79 12.61 -1.66
CA LEU A 52 7.89 11.52 -1.29
C LEU A 52 7.59 10.69 -2.53
N MET A 53 7.87 9.40 -2.46
CA MET A 53 7.52 8.44 -3.50
C MET A 53 6.35 7.58 -3.05
N LYS A 54 5.45 7.27 -3.98
CA LYS A 54 4.30 6.39 -3.75
C LYS A 54 4.35 5.21 -4.71
N GLY A 55 4.29 4.02 -4.14
CA GLY A 55 4.34 2.74 -4.84
C GLY A 55 2.98 2.05 -4.87
N LYS A 56 2.99 0.73 -4.75
CA LYS A 56 1.79 -0.12 -4.74
C LYS A 56 1.30 -0.35 -3.32
N LYS A 57 0.06 -0.83 -3.13
CA LYS A 57 -0.51 -1.20 -1.81
C LYS A 57 -0.37 -0.05 -0.80
N ARG A 58 -0.54 1.20 -1.28
CA ARG A 58 -0.39 2.46 -0.53
C ARG A 58 0.95 2.64 0.21
N ARG A 59 2.00 1.95 -0.22
CA ARG A 59 3.32 2.18 0.37
C ARG A 59 3.93 3.47 -0.13
N GLU A 60 4.50 4.21 0.81
CA GLU A 60 5.19 5.46 0.57
C GLU A 60 6.58 5.38 1.19
N THR A 61 7.55 6.07 0.60
CA THR A 61 8.88 6.22 1.19
C THR A 61 9.41 7.62 0.89
N VAL A 62 10.21 8.15 1.80
CA VAL A 62 10.88 9.45 1.64
C VAL A 62 12.32 9.21 1.28
N CYS A 63 12.82 9.91 0.26
CA CYS A 63 14.21 9.83 -0.19
C CYS A 63 14.75 11.22 -0.53
N ILE A 64 16.06 11.30 -0.71
CA ILE A 64 16.77 12.44 -1.28
C ILE A 64 16.95 12.20 -2.77
N VAL A 65 16.64 13.21 -3.60
CA VAL A 65 16.82 13.12 -5.05
C VAL A 65 18.18 13.67 -5.48
N LEU A 66 18.87 12.94 -6.34
CA LEU A 66 20.12 13.35 -6.99
C LEU A 66 20.00 13.27 -8.51
N SER A 67 20.80 14.09 -9.20
CA SER A 67 20.93 14.05 -10.66
C SER A 67 21.84 12.90 -11.10
N ASP A 68 21.46 12.18 -12.15
CA ASP A 68 22.24 11.16 -12.82
C ASP A 68 22.07 11.29 -14.34
N ASP A 69 23.14 11.69 -15.03
CA ASP A 69 23.16 11.91 -16.48
C ASP A 69 23.00 10.61 -17.29
N THR A 70 23.17 9.44 -16.65
CA THR A 70 22.95 8.13 -17.27
C THR A 70 21.52 7.61 -17.07
N CYS A 71 20.69 8.32 -16.29
CA CYS A 71 19.29 8.02 -16.10
C CYS A 71 18.46 8.59 -17.26
N SER A 72 17.52 7.81 -17.79
CA SER A 72 16.58 8.32 -18.80
C SER A 72 15.49 9.18 -18.17
N ASP A 73 14.98 10.17 -18.90
CA ASP A 73 13.99 11.12 -18.37
C ASP A 73 12.73 10.46 -17.79
N GLU A 74 12.24 9.38 -18.40
CA GLU A 74 11.02 8.67 -17.94
C GLU A 74 11.29 7.68 -16.78
N LYS A 75 12.49 7.67 -16.22
CA LYS A 75 12.92 6.68 -15.23
C LYS A 75 13.33 7.30 -13.90
N VAL A 76 13.29 6.47 -12.87
CA VAL A 76 13.85 6.74 -11.55
C VAL A 76 14.71 5.54 -11.13
N ARG A 77 15.97 5.79 -10.76
CA ARG A 77 16.84 4.75 -10.22
C ARG A 77 16.72 4.69 -8.72
N MET A 78 16.57 3.47 -8.20
CA MET A 78 16.52 3.22 -6.77
C MET A 78 17.02 1.81 -6.46
N ASN A 79 17.59 1.62 -5.27
CA ASN A 79 18.13 0.32 -4.87
C ASN A 79 17.03 -0.66 -4.43
N ARG A 80 17.41 -1.89 -4.09
CA ARG A 80 16.46 -2.94 -3.67
C ARG A 80 15.66 -2.58 -2.42
N VAL A 81 16.26 -1.88 -1.45
CA VAL A 81 15.59 -1.52 -0.19
C VAL A 81 14.45 -0.55 -0.45
N VAL A 82 14.71 0.51 -1.23
CA VAL A 82 13.68 1.50 -1.61
C VAL A 82 12.54 0.83 -2.41
N ARG A 83 12.87 -0.09 -3.34
CA ARG A 83 11.85 -0.84 -4.09
C ARG A 83 11.00 -1.74 -3.20
N ASN A 84 11.61 -2.45 -2.25
CA ASN A 84 10.90 -3.28 -1.28
C ASN A 84 9.95 -2.42 -0.45
N ASN A 85 10.41 -1.28 0.06
CA ASN A 85 9.58 -0.33 0.82
C ASN A 85 8.35 0.11 0.01
N LEU A 86 8.52 0.41 -1.28
CA LEU A 86 7.45 0.81 -2.18
C LEU A 86 6.59 -0.35 -2.75
N ARG A 87 6.98 -1.60 -2.48
CA ARG A 87 6.34 -2.83 -3.01
C ARG A 87 6.30 -2.84 -4.54
N VAL A 88 7.41 -2.46 -5.17
CA VAL A 88 7.55 -2.39 -6.64
C VAL A 88 8.72 -3.23 -7.15
N ARG A 89 8.67 -3.59 -8.42
CA ARG A 89 9.71 -4.28 -9.18
C ARG A 89 10.29 -3.35 -10.25
N LEU A 90 11.41 -3.75 -10.85
CA LEU A 90 11.95 -3.04 -12.02
C LEU A 90 10.89 -3.02 -13.14
N GLY A 91 10.73 -1.87 -13.78
CA GLY A 91 9.71 -1.64 -14.81
C GLY A 91 8.34 -1.21 -14.28
N ASP A 92 8.08 -1.30 -12.98
CA ASP A 92 6.86 -0.73 -12.39
C ASP A 92 6.89 0.80 -12.44
N VAL A 93 5.71 1.43 -12.34
CA VAL A 93 5.59 2.89 -12.34
C VAL A 93 5.24 3.39 -10.95
N ILE A 94 6.04 4.32 -10.43
CA ILE A 94 5.79 5.03 -9.17
C ILE A 94 5.40 6.48 -9.45
N SER A 95 4.91 7.19 -8.43
CA SER A 95 4.79 8.65 -8.48
C SER A 95 5.74 9.30 -7.50
N ILE A 96 6.37 10.40 -7.92
CA ILE A 96 7.25 11.24 -7.10
C ILE A 96 6.62 12.62 -6.87
N GLN A 97 6.88 13.23 -5.73
CA GLN A 97 6.50 14.63 -5.45
C GLN A 97 7.46 15.25 -4.44
N PRO A 98 7.68 16.58 -4.46
CA PRO A 98 8.44 17.26 -3.42
C PRO A 98 7.84 17.02 -2.02
N CYS A 99 8.70 16.91 -1.02
CA CYS A 99 8.32 16.77 0.39
C CYS A 99 9.08 17.79 1.26
N PRO A 100 8.80 19.09 1.11
CA PRO A 100 9.52 20.15 1.83
C PRO A 100 9.18 20.19 3.33
N ASP A 101 8.06 19.59 3.74
CA ASP A 101 7.54 19.68 5.09
C ASP A 101 8.12 18.67 6.08
N VAL A 102 9.05 17.81 5.63
CA VAL A 102 9.71 16.83 6.49
C VAL A 102 10.42 17.54 7.65
N LYS A 103 10.17 17.07 8.88
CA LYS A 103 10.77 17.66 10.10
C LYS A 103 11.90 16.77 10.60
N TYR A 104 12.79 17.36 11.39
CA TYR A 104 13.72 16.58 12.20
C TYR A 104 12.96 15.77 13.24
N GLY A 105 13.33 14.50 13.37
CA GLY A 105 12.73 13.56 14.31
C GLY A 105 13.14 13.90 15.73
N LYS A 106 12.18 13.89 16.66
CA LYS A 106 12.47 13.89 18.09
C LYS A 106 12.93 12.51 18.52
N ARG A 107 12.22 11.48 18.06
CA ARG A 107 12.55 10.09 18.33
C ARG A 107 12.08 9.18 17.20
N ILE A 108 12.80 8.07 17.01
CA ILE A 108 12.39 6.95 16.15
C ILE A 108 12.50 5.65 16.93
N HIS A 109 11.67 4.67 16.59
CA HIS A 109 11.76 3.32 17.12
C HIS A 109 11.98 2.35 15.98
N VAL A 110 13.09 1.62 16.02
CA VAL A 110 13.43 0.59 15.06
C VAL A 110 13.58 -0.74 15.77
N LEU A 111 13.15 -1.83 15.15
CA LEU A 111 13.35 -3.18 15.68
C LEU A 111 14.09 -4.04 14.63
N PRO A 112 15.02 -4.90 15.08
CA PRO A 112 15.69 -5.82 14.18
C PRO A 112 14.74 -6.93 13.71
N ILE A 113 15.04 -7.52 12.55
CA ILE A 113 14.41 -8.76 12.12
C ILE A 113 15.09 -9.95 12.82
N ASP A 114 14.29 -10.84 13.40
CA ASP A 114 14.73 -11.93 14.29
C ASP A 114 15.90 -12.75 13.75
N ASP A 115 15.79 -13.27 12.53
CA ASP A 115 16.80 -14.13 11.91
C ASP A 115 18.12 -13.40 11.56
N THR A 116 18.10 -12.07 11.53
CA THR A 116 19.30 -11.25 11.31
C THR A 116 20.08 -11.00 12.60
N VAL A 117 19.46 -11.21 13.76
CA VAL A 117 20.08 -11.05 15.08
C VAL A 117 20.29 -12.38 15.80
N GLU A 118 19.78 -13.50 15.28
CA GLU A 118 20.06 -14.83 15.82
C GLU A 118 21.57 -15.11 15.92
N GLY A 119 22.03 -15.38 17.14
CA GLY A 119 23.43 -15.67 17.46
C GLY A 119 24.32 -14.44 17.69
N ILE A 120 23.78 -13.21 17.59
CA ILE A 120 24.50 -12.00 17.99
C ILE A 120 24.41 -11.89 19.52
N THR A 121 25.45 -12.33 20.22
CA THR A 121 25.62 -12.04 21.66
C THR A 121 26.66 -10.93 21.81
N GLY A 122 26.26 -9.75 22.31
CA GLY A 122 27.14 -8.59 22.55
C GLY A 122 27.00 -7.44 21.55
N ASN A 123 28.00 -6.55 21.48
CA ASN A 123 28.00 -5.36 20.62
C ASN A 123 27.81 -5.73 19.13
N LEU A 124 26.90 -5.03 18.43
CA LEU A 124 26.58 -5.11 16.99
C LEU A 124 27.75 -4.68 16.08
N GLY A 125 28.96 -5.20 16.31
CA GLY A 125 30.21 -4.73 15.69
C GLY A 125 30.92 -5.75 14.80
N GLY A 126 30.29 -6.85 14.39
CA GLY A 126 30.94 -7.89 13.57
C GLY A 126 30.19 -8.24 12.30
N MET A 127 30.88 -8.14 11.14
CA MET A 127 30.71 -8.73 9.78
C MET A 127 29.32 -9.17 9.23
N ARG A 128 28.21 -8.96 9.92
CA ARG A 128 26.88 -9.45 9.57
C ARG A 128 25.94 -8.27 9.45
N ALA A 129 25.25 -8.18 8.31
CA ALA A 129 24.22 -7.17 8.10
C ALA A 129 23.02 -7.49 9.01
N VAL A 130 22.53 -6.46 9.71
CA VAL A 130 21.30 -6.53 10.51
C VAL A 130 20.23 -5.74 9.77
N GLU A 131 19.07 -6.35 9.57
CA GLU A 131 17.92 -5.68 8.96
C GLU A 131 17.08 -5.05 10.06
N PHE A 132 16.65 -3.80 9.84
CA PHE A 132 15.80 -3.06 10.76
C PHE A 132 14.53 -2.61 10.06
N LYS A 133 13.42 -2.62 10.81
CA LYS A 133 12.17 -1.97 10.41
C LYS A 133 11.87 -0.81 11.33
N VAL A 134 11.49 0.33 10.74
CA VAL A 134 10.95 1.47 11.47
C VAL A 134 9.54 1.14 11.93
N VAL A 135 9.33 1.13 13.25
CA VAL A 135 8.06 0.81 13.90
C VAL A 135 7.28 2.08 14.19
N GLU A 136 7.97 3.13 14.67
CA GLU A 136 7.37 4.42 15.03
C GLU A 136 8.33 5.57 14.71
N THR A 137 7.76 6.72 14.36
CA THR A 137 8.47 7.99 14.18
C THR A 137 7.71 9.10 14.90
N ASP A 138 8.44 10.05 15.49
CA ASP A 138 7.88 11.30 16.01
C ASP A 138 8.68 12.47 15.43
N PRO A 139 8.10 13.26 14.50
CA PRO A 139 6.72 13.18 14.03
C PRO A 139 6.44 12.00 13.09
N ASN A 140 5.19 11.51 13.14
CA ASN A 140 4.67 10.45 12.28
C ASN A 140 4.11 11.04 10.96
N PRO A 141 4.22 10.37 9.79
CA PRO A 141 4.80 9.04 9.57
C PRO A 141 6.27 9.03 9.16
N TYR A 142 6.86 10.18 8.87
CA TYR A 142 8.25 10.30 8.42
C TYR A 142 8.95 11.51 9.05
N CYS A 143 10.25 11.37 9.27
CA CYS A 143 11.12 12.43 9.77
C CYS A 143 12.55 12.22 9.27
N ILE A 144 13.36 13.29 9.30
CA ILE A 144 14.81 13.20 9.12
C ILE A 144 15.44 12.84 10.46
N VAL A 145 16.28 11.81 10.48
CA VAL A 145 17.08 11.45 11.65
C VAL A 145 18.27 12.42 11.75
N ALA A 146 18.18 13.36 12.69
CA ALA A 146 19.18 14.38 12.96
C ALA A 146 20.09 13.95 14.15
N PRO A 147 21.21 14.65 14.40
CA PRO A 147 22.12 14.30 15.51
C PRO A 147 21.47 14.28 16.90
N ASP A 148 20.36 15.00 17.09
CA ASP A 148 19.59 15.08 18.32
C ASP A 148 18.38 14.12 18.36
N THR A 149 18.12 13.39 17.27
CA THR A 149 17.04 12.40 17.24
C THR A 149 17.38 11.21 18.13
N VAL A 150 16.50 10.90 19.08
CA VAL A 150 16.64 9.72 19.93
C VAL A 150 16.28 8.45 19.16
N ILE A 151 17.17 7.47 19.11
CA ILE A 151 16.93 6.19 18.42
C ILE A 151 16.67 5.12 19.47
N HIS A 152 15.44 4.64 19.51
CA HIS A 152 15.01 3.49 20.31
C HIS A 152 15.19 2.21 19.49
N CYS A 153 15.80 1.20 20.11
CA CYS A 153 16.05 -0.11 19.51
C CYS A 153 15.63 -1.28 20.42
N GLU A 154 14.99 -0.97 21.55
CA GLU A 154 14.53 -1.92 22.55
C GLU A 154 13.19 -2.55 22.16
N GLY A 155 13.02 -3.84 22.42
CA GLY A 155 11.80 -4.58 22.13
C GLY A 155 12.09 -5.99 21.63
N GLU A 156 11.03 -6.76 21.41
CA GLU A 156 11.16 -8.07 20.76
C GLU A 156 11.48 -7.88 19.26
N PRO A 157 12.44 -8.62 18.70
CA PRO A 157 12.70 -8.62 17.27
C PRO A 157 11.43 -8.95 16.48
N ILE A 158 11.30 -8.34 15.30
CA ILE A 158 10.18 -8.60 14.38
C ILE A 158 10.42 -9.93 13.69
N LYS A 159 9.41 -10.80 13.66
CA LYS A 159 9.51 -12.08 12.98
C LYS A 159 9.62 -11.90 11.49
N ARG A 160 10.58 -12.59 10.85
CA ARG A 160 10.68 -12.60 9.38
C ARG A 160 9.38 -13.05 8.71
N GLU A 161 8.70 -14.04 9.28
CA GLU A 161 7.43 -14.56 8.76
C GLU A 161 6.35 -13.46 8.67
N ASP A 162 6.24 -12.59 9.69
CA ASP A 162 5.27 -11.49 9.72
C ASP A 162 5.59 -10.43 8.64
N GLU A 163 6.89 -10.14 8.41
CA GLU A 163 7.30 -9.25 7.32
C GLU A 163 7.08 -9.85 5.94
N GLU A 164 7.35 -11.14 5.77
CA GLU A 164 7.11 -11.84 4.51
C GLU A 164 5.61 -11.89 4.20
N GLU A 165 4.74 -12.10 5.19
CA GLU A 165 3.30 -12.00 5.02
C GLU A 165 2.89 -10.58 4.56
N SER A 166 3.43 -9.54 5.19
CA SER A 166 3.15 -8.14 4.78
C SER A 166 3.74 -7.77 3.42
N LEU A 167 4.87 -8.36 3.01
CA LEU A 167 5.44 -8.20 1.67
C LEU A 167 4.56 -8.88 0.62
N ASN A 168 3.95 -10.01 0.96
CA ASN A 168 3.12 -10.85 0.10
C ASN A 168 1.61 -10.54 0.19
N GLU A 169 1.22 -9.46 0.88
CA GLU A 169 -0.15 -8.93 0.88
C GLU A 169 -0.73 -8.89 -0.54
N VAL A 170 -1.94 -9.38 -0.79
CA VAL A 170 -2.50 -9.41 -2.15
C VAL A 170 -2.73 -7.98 -2.65
N GLY A 171 -2.29 -7.67 -3.88
CA GLY A 171 -2.60 -6.43 -4.61
C GLY A 171 -3.31 -6.72 -5.94
N TYR A 172 -3.55 -5.67 -6.75
CA TYR A 172 -4.23 -5.86 -8.04
C TYR A 172 -3.43 -6.68 -9.05
N ASP A 173 -2.11 -6.64 -8.97
CA ASP A 173 -1.23 -7.36 -9.90
C ASP A 173 -1.18 -8.86 -9.64
N ASP A 174 -1.66 -9.30 -8.47
CA ASP A 174 -1.74 -10.70 -8.08
C ASP A 174 -3.02 -11.38 -8.65
N ILE A 175 -3.84 -10.64 -9.42
CA ILE A 175 -5.13 -11.12 -9.93
C ILE A 175 -5.15 -11.21 -11.46
N GLY A 176 -5.11 -12.44 -11.97
CA GLY A 176 -5.18 -12.73 -13.39
C GLY A 176 -6.61 -12.79 -13.95
N GLY A 177 -6.78 -12.47 -15.24
CA GLY A 177 -7.99 -12.80 -16.01
C GLY A 177 -9.24 -11.94 -15.74
N VAL A 178 -9.22 -11.02 -14.78
CA VAL A 178 -10.41 -10.24 -14.33
C VAL A 178 -10.27 -8.73 -14.54
N ARG A 179 -9.55 -8.30 -15.58
CA ARG A 179 -9.25 -6.88 -15.84
C ARG A 179 -10.52 -6.01 -15.91
N LYS A 180 -11.59 -6.47 -16.56
CA LYS A 180 -12.84 -5.71 -16.69
C LYS A 180 -13.56 -5.56 -15.35
N GLN A 181 -13.61 -6.63 -14.56
CA GLN A 181 -14.22 -6.66 -13.23
C GLN A 181 -13.44 -5.78 -12.25
N LEU A 182 -12.11 -5.79 -12.32
CA LEU A 182 -11.27 -4.88 -11.53
C LEU A 182 -11.54 -3.42 -11.86
N ALA A 183 -11.72 -3.07 -13.14
CA ALA A 183 -12.08 -1.71 -13.53
C ALA A 183 -13.40 -1.28 -12.87
N GLN A 184 -14.43 -2.13 -12.93
CA GLN A 184 -15.72 -1.85 -12.31
C GLN A 184 -15.61 -1.69 -10.79
N ILE A 185 -14.85 -2.57 -10.12
CA ILE A 185 -14.68 -2.49 -8.67
C ILE A 185 -13.91 -1.24 -8.26
N LYS A 186 -12.86 -0.84 -9.01
CA LYS A 186 -12.17 0.42 -8.74
C LYS A 186 -13.10 1.62 -8.92
N GLU A 187 -13.99 1.60 -9.90
CA GLU A 187 -14.94 2.68 -10.12
C GLU A 187 -16.02 2.74 -9.02
N MET A 188 -16.51 1.58 -8.57
CA MET A 188 -17.58 1.50 -7.58
C MET A 188 -17.10 1.61 -6.12
N VAL A 189 -15.84 1.25 -5.84
CA VAL A 189 -15.27 1.22 -4.47
C VAL A 189 -14.15 2.24 -4.30
N GLU A 190 -13.07 2.12 -5.08
CA GLU A 190 -11.86 2.92 -4.86
C GLU A 190 -12.10 4.40 -5.19
N LEU A 191 -12.77 4.70 -6.31
CA LEU A 191 -13.04 6.06 -6.75
C LEU A 191 -13.89 6.87 -5.74
N PRO A 192 -15.03 6.38 -5.21
CA PRO A 192 -15.79 7.12 -4.21
C PRO A 192 -15.07 7.25 -2.88
N LEU A 193 -14.27 6.26 -2.48
CA LEU A 193 -13.48 6.34 -1.25
C LEU A 193 -12.33 7.36 -1.36
N ARG A 194 -11.64 7.42 -2.50
CA ARG A 194 -10.52 8.34 -2.73
C ARG A 194 -10.96 9.75 -3.13
N HIS A 195 -12.07 9.88 -3.85
CA HIS A 195 -12.52 11.16 -4.42
C HIS A 195 -14.00 11.44 -4.14
N PRO A 196 -14.42 11.51 -2.86
CA PRO A 196 -15.83 11.73 -2.49
C PRO A 196 -16.37 13.07 -3.02
N ALA A 197 -15.51 14.06 -3.20
CA ALA A 197 -15.86 15.37 -3.76
C ALA A 197 -16.44 15.27 -5.19
N LEU A 198 -15.98 14.32 -6.00
CA LEU A 198 -16.47 14.11 -7.38
C LEU A 198 -17.94 13.70 -7.38
N PHE A 199 -18.31 12.77 -6.50
CA PHE A 199 -19.70 12.30 -6.34
C PHE A 199 -20.59 13.39 -5.76
N LYS A 200 -20.08 14.18 -4.81
CA LYS A 200 -20.80 15.33 -4.24
C LYS A 200 -21.06 16.41 -5.29
N ALA A 201 -20.09 16.70 -6.17
CA ALA A 201 -20.22 17.72 -7.21
C ALA A 201 -21.27 17.32 -8.28
N ILE A 202 -21.34 16.03 -8.62
CA ILE A 202 -22.32 15.52 -9.60
C ILE A 202 -23.70 15.26 -8.95
N GLY A 203 -23.78 15.22 -7.62
CA GLY A 203 -25.02 15.01 -6.88
C GLY A 203 -25.50 13.55 -6.87
N VAL A 204 -24.60 12.59 -7.11
CA VAL A 204 -24.92 11.16 -7.15
C VAL A 204 -24.33 10.46 -5.92
N LYS A 205 -25.14 9.63 -5.26
CA LYS A 205 -24.65 8.79 -4.15
C LYS A 205 -23.98 7.54 -4.74
N PRO A 206 -22.74 7.21 -4.35
CA PRO A 206 -22.10 5.98 -4.82
C PRO A 206 -22.82 4.73 -4.28
N PRO A 207 -22.77 3.60 -5.01
CA PRO A 207 -23.30 2.34 -4.52
C PRO A 207 -22.55 1.91 -3.25
N ARG A 208 -23.29 1.35 -2.27
CA ARG A 208 -22.74 0.88 -0.98
C ARG A 208 -22.69 -0.64 -0.84
N GLY A 209 -23.29 -1.37 -1.78
CA GLY A 209 -23.32 -2.83 -1.81
C GLY A 209 -22.95 -3.33 -3.20
N ILE A 210 -21.99 -4.25 -3.26
CA ILE A 210 -21.50 -4.85 -4.49
C ILE A 210 -21.52 -6.36 -4.29
N LEU A 211 -22.15 -7.08 -5.22
CA LEU A 211 -22.20 -8.53 -5.20
C LEU A 211 -21.23 -9.09 -6.24
N LEU A 212 -20.20 -9.80 -5.76
CA LEU A 212 -19.33 -10.60 -6.62
C LEU A 212 -19.93 -12.00 -6.74
N TYR A 213 -20.23 -12.44 -7.95
CA TYR A 213 -20.79 -13.77 -8.20
C TYR A 213 -19.97 -14.52 -9.25
N GLY A 214 -20.02 -15.85 -9.17
CA GLY A 214 -19.33 -16.75 -10.08
C GLY A 214 -18.97 -18.08 -9.38
N PRO A 215 -18.51 -19.09 -10.15
CA PRO A 215 -18.10 -20.38 -9.60
C PRO A 215 -17.07 -20.28 -8.46
N PRO A 216 -16.95 -21.29 -7.58
CA PRO A 216 -15.86 -21.36 -6.61
C PRO A 216 -14.50 -21.33 -7.31
N GLY A 217 -13.48 -20.78 -6.64
CA GLY A 217 -12.11 -20.70 -7.17
C GLY A 217 -11.84 -19.58 -8.19
N THR A 218 -12.81 -18.70 -8.46
CA THR A 218 -12.64 -17.57 -9.42
C THR A 218 -11.98 -16.31 -8.84
N GLY A 219 -11.52 -16.36 -7.59
CA GLY A 219 -10.76 -15.26 -6.97
C GLY A 219 -11.58 -14.14 -6.35
N LYS A 220 -12.86 -14.35 -6.02
CA LYS A 220 -13.74 -13.32 -5.39
C LYS A 220 -13.14 -12.75 -4.09
N THR A 221 -12.74 -13.62 -3.16
CA THR A 221 -12.09 -13.23 -1.90
C THR A 221 -10.74 -12.55 -2.13
N LEU A 222 -9.99 -12.99 -3.14
CA LEU A 222 -8.69 -12.43 -3.51
C LEU A 222 -8.83 -11.00 -4.05
N ILE A 223 -9.85 -10.74 -4.86
CA ILE A 223 -10.22 -9.40 -5.32
C ILE A 223 -10.57 -8.49 -4.15
N ALA A 224 -11.36 -8.95 -3.19
CA ALA A 224 -11.74 -8.15 -2.03
C ALA A 224 -10.54 -7.73 -1.18
N ARG A 225 -9.61 -8.66 -0.91
CA ARG A 225 -8.37 -8.38 -0.18
C ARG A 225 -7.48 -7.39 -0.93
N ALA A 226 -7.32 -7.56 -2.24
CA ALA A 226 -6.55 -6.62 -3.06
C ALA A 226 -7.13 -5.20 -3.02
N VAL A 227 -8.46 -5.07 -3.14
CA VAL A 227 -9.12 -3.76 -3.08
C VAL A 227 -8.91 -3.10 -1.73
N ALA A 228 -8.98 -3.87 -0.64
CA ALA A 228 -8.72 -3.36 0.70
C ALA A 228 -7.29 -2.84 0.88
N ASN A 229 -6.30 -3.65 0.50
CA ASN A 229 -4.88 -3.29 0.60
C ASN A 229 -4.54 -2.06 -0.27
N GLU A 230 -5.15 -1.94 -1.45
CA GLU A 230 -4.91 -0.83 -2.38
C GLU A 230 -5.67 0.46 -2.00
N THR A 231 -6.85 0.32 -1.38
CA THR A 231 -7.60 1.47 -0.84
C THR A 231 -7.09 1.91 0.52
N GLY A 232 -6.41 1.03 1.26
CA GLY A 232 -6.08 1.18 2.68
C GLY A 232 -7.31 1.51 3.52
N ALA A 233 -8.46 0.97 3.11
CA ALA A 233 -9.66 0.98 3.92
C ALA A 233 -9.55 -0.12 4.97
N PHE A 234 -10.13 0.10 6.14
CA PHE A 234 -10.28 -0.96 7.13
C PHE A 234 -11.07 -2.12 6.51
N PHE A 235 -10.54 -3.35 6.59
CA PHE A 235 -11.17 -4.53 5.99
C PHE A 235 -11.72 -5.44 7.06
N PHE A 236 -13.02 -5.71 7.00
CA PHE A 236 -13.67 -6.66 7.90
C PHE A 236 -14.22 -7.83 7.09
N LEU A 237 -13.67 -9.04 7.31
CA LEU A 237 -14.12 -10.27 6.68
C LEU A 237 -15.21 -10.92 7.54
N ILE A 238 -16.35 -11.20 6.93
CA ILE A 238 -17.43 -12.00 7.50
C ILE A 238 -17.51 -13.28 6.67
N ASN A 239 -17.30 -14.44 7.30
CA ASN A 239 -17.41 -15.73 6.66
C ASN A 239 -18.80 -16.33 6.93
N GLY A 240 -19.61 -16.53 5.89
CA GLY A 240 -21.01 -16.97 6.00
C GLY A 240 -21.19 -18.23 6.87
N PRO A 241 -20.55 -19.37 6.54
CA PRO A 241 -20.55 -20.57 7.37
C PRO A 241 -20.15 -20.37 8.83
N GLU A 242 -19.16 -19.51 9.11
CA GLU A 242 -18.69 -19.24 10.47
C GLU A 242 -19.74 -18.46 11.30
N ILE A 243 -20.53 -17.61 10.64
CA ILE A 243 -21.65 -16.91 11.30
C ILE A 243 -22.80 -17.87 11.61
N MET A 244 -23.11 -18.80 10.69
CA MET A 244 -24.24 -19.74 10.85
C MET A 244 -23.98 -20.86 11.86
N SER A 245 -22.72 -21.18 12.16
CA SER A 245 -22.37 -22.24 13.10
C SER A 245 -22.52 -21.85 14.59
N LYS A 246 -22.87 -20.59 14.87
CA LYS A 246 -22.99 -20.02 16.22
C LYS A 246 -24.39 -20.20 16.81
N LEU A 247 -24.50 -20.02 18.12
CA LEU A 247 -25.79 -20.14 18.83
C LEU A 247 -26.77 -19.06 18.36
N ALA A 248 -28.08 -19.36 18.43
CA ALA A 248 -29.13 -18.42 18.06
C ALA A 248 -28.99 -17.09 18.82
N GLY A 249 -29.00 -15.97 18.10
CA GLY A 249 -28.76 -14.62 18.64
C GLY A 249 -27.29 -14.18 18.61
N GLU A 250 -26.35 -15.12 18.62
CA GLU A 250 -24.91 -14.81 18.55
C GLU A 250 -24.50 -14.41 17.12
N SER A 251 -25.09 -15.05 16.11
CA SER A 251 -24.90 -14.71 14.69
C SER A 251 -25.27 -13.25 14.39
N GLU A 252 -26.44 -12.79 14.84
CA GLU A 252 -26.91 -11.41 14.65
C GLU A 252 -26.08 -10.40 15.44
N SER A 253 -25.66 -10.77 16.66
CA SER A 253 -24.75 -9.95 17.47
C SER A 253 -23.40 -9.75 16.76
N ASN A 254 -22.82 -10.80 16.18
CA ASN A 254 -21.55 -10.70 15.48
C ASN A 254 -21.67 -9.89 14.19
N LEU A 255 -22.76 -10.04 13.42
CA LEU A 255 -23.03 -9.17 12.28
C LEU A 255 -23.13 -7.71 12.72
N ARG A 256 -23.83 -7.40 13.81
CA ARG A 256 -23.94 -6.01 14.32
C ARG A 256 -22.57 -5.44 14.69
N LYS A 257 -21.75 -6.20 15.44
CA LYS A 257 -20.40 -5.78 15.83
C LYS A 257 -19.51 -5.50 14.63
N ALA A 258 -19.56 -6.36 13.60
CA ALA A 258 -18.78 -6.16 12.37
C ALA A 258 -19.11 -4.81 11.70
N PHE A 259 -20.39 -4.46 11.61
CA PHE A 259 -20.82 -3.17 11.07
C PHE A 259 -20.44 -1.98 11.97
N GLU A 260 -20.58 -2.12 13.29
CA GLU A 260 -20.15 -1.08 14.24
C GLU A 260 -18.64 -0.82 14.20
N GLU A 261 -17.82 -1.87 14.05
CA GLU A 261 -16.38 -1.73 13.92
C GLU A 261 -15.98 -1.08 12.59
N ALA A 262 -16.63 -1.44 11.50
CA ALA A 262 -16.41 -0.80 10.21
C ALA A 262 -16.81 0.69 10.23
N GLU A 263 -17.88 1.05 10.93
CA GLU A 263 -18.30 2.45 11.09
C GLU A 263 -17.28 3.26 11.91
N LYS A 264 -16.76 2.70 13.01
CA LYS A 264 -15.72 3.33 13.84
C LYS A 264 -14.40 3.54 13.09
N ASN A 265 -14.05 2.63 12.18
CA ASN A 265 -12.80 2.64 11.43
C ASN A 265 -12.96 3.14 9.98
N ALA A 266 -14.02 3.91 9.70
CA ALA A 266 -14.25 4.45 8.37
C ALA A 266 -13.05 5.29 7.88
N PRO A 267 -12.63 5.18 6.60
CA PRO A 267 -13.23 4.40 5.51
C PRO A 267 -13.00 2.89 5.63
N ALA A 268 -14.06 2.09 5.45
CA ALA A 268 -14.04 0.64 5.66
C ALA A 268 -14.74 -0.14 4.53
N ILE A 269 -14.33 -1.39 4.35
CA ILE A 269 -14.91 -2.39 3.46
C ILE A 269 -15.29 -3.60 4.32
N ILE A 270 -16.58 -3.93 4.34
CA ILE A 270 -17.08 -5.19 4.89
C ILE A 270 -17.19 -6.17 3.72
N PHE A 271 -16.49 -7.29 3.80
CA PHE A 271 -16.60 -8.36 2.81
C PHE A 271 -17.31 -9.55 3.43
N ILE A 272 -18.47 -9.90 2.89
CA ILE A 272 -19.24 -11.07 3.30
C ILE A 272 -18.96 -12.16 2.27
N ASP A 273 -18.14 -13.13 2.66
CA ASP A 273 -17.90 -14.33 1.85
C ASP A 273 -19.01 -15.35 2.06
N GLU A 274 -19.37 -16.09 1.01
CA GLU A 274 -20.47 -17.07 1.02
C GLU A 274 -21.78 -16.49 1.57
N LEU A 275 -22.20 -15.33 1.05
CA LEU A 275 -23.43 -14.62 1.44
C LEU A 275 -24.67 -15.51 1.39
N ASP A 276 -24.72 -16.46 0.45
CA ASP A 276 -25.81 -17.41 0.30
C ASP A 276 -26.02 -18.31 1.54
N ALA A 277 -24.99 -18.51 2.37
CA ALA A 277 -25.10 -19.25 3.62
C ALA A 277 -25.93 -18.50 4.69
N ILE A 278 -25.85 -17.17 4.73
CA ILE A 278 -26.53 -16.34 5.74
C ILE A 278 -27.80 -15.64 5.22
N ALA A 279 -27.95 -15.53 3.90
CA ALA A 279 -29.06 -14.84 3.25
C ALA A 279 -29.73 -15.68 2.13
N PRO A 280 -30.20 -16.91 2.41
CA PRO A 280 -30.96 -17.68 1.45
C PRO A 280 -32.33 -17.04 1.18
N LYS A 281 -32.97 -17.46 0.08
CA LYS A 281 -34.34 -17.05 -0.23
C LYS A 281 -35.27 -17.49 0.90
N ARG A 282 -36.03 -16.55 1.48
CA ARG A 282 -37.09 -16.87 2.45
C ARG A 282 -38.27 -17.51 1.72
N GLU A 283 -38.74 -18.66 2.22
CA GLU A 283 -40.00 -19.28 1.79
C GLU A 283 -41.21 -18.52 2.32
#